data_AF-A0AAN8KZ21-F1
#
_entry.id   AF-A0AAN8KZ21-F1
#
_cell.length_a   1.000
_cell.length_b   1.000
_cell.length_c   1.000
_cell.angle_alpha   90.00
_cell.angle_beta   90.00
_cell.angle_gamma   90.00
#
_symmetry.space_group_name_H-M   'P 1'
#
loop_
_entity.id
_entity.type
_entity.pdbx_description
1 polymer ?
#
loop_
_entity_poly.entity_id
_entity_poly.type
_entity_poly.pdbx_seq_one_letter_code
_entity_poly.pdbx_strand_id
1 'polypeptide(L)'
;MASSVAICTARLLNSVGVSSGQRRACLLLASARHGEACATAILETQRCRIGGNFGCLRPGNAVTLRLTGLRSPHVVSSSHSFHTSCSSANKQDLYDVLGVPRSATQKEIKKAYYQMAKKYHPDTNQDDPQAKEKFAKLAEAYEVLSDEVKRKQYDTYGAAGFDPGQAGGGGGGAAVLERPEFVMELTFTQAAKGVNKEMTVNLENACQRCDGKGSEPGTKVQHCHYCNGTGMESINTGPFMMRSTCRRCGGRGSIMTTPCVMCRGSGQTKQRQTVTVPVPAGVDDGQTVRMPVGKKEIHITFRVQRSSVFRRDGINIHSDVHISVAQAILGGSARAQGLYNTIDIQIPPGCQADQKIRLQGKGIQRMNSYSYGDHYVHIKIRVPKKLTHRQRSLLLSYAEEETDVLGTVNGVTATTTGGGRSGQRSESGAGQDRTEGQEKKKEEEEGILSKIKKIFI
;
A
#
# COMPACT_ATOMS: atom_id res chain seq x y z
N MET A 1 59.30 9.03 12.48
CA MET A 1 59.27 8.59 11.08
C MET A 1 57.80 8.36 10.73
N ALA A 2 57.06 9.38 10.24
CA ALA A 2 56.94 9.78 8.82
C ALA A 2 56.43 8.61 7.96
N SER A 3 55.29 8.62 7.25
CA SER A 3 54.50 9.67 6.57
C SER A 3 53.07 9.13 6.30
N SER A 4 51.97 9.87 6.51
CA SER A 4 51.24 10.73 5.54
C SER A 4 50.95 10.12 4.15
N VAL A 5 49.67 10.06 3.74
CA VAL A 5 49.05 10.92 2.70
C VAL A 5 47.52 10.73 2.70
N ALA A 6 46.80 11.85 2.74
CA ALA A 6 45.39 12.05 2.43
C ALA A 6 45.27 12.86 1.12
N ILE A 7 44.10 12.83 0.44
CA ILE A 7 43.50 13.86 -0.47
C ILE A 7 42.16 13.23 -0.97
N CYS A 8 40.95 13.70 -0.58
CA CYS A 8 40.14 14.82 -1.12
C CYS A 8 39.89 14.75 -2.64
N THR A 9 38.75 15.03 -3.28
CA THR A 9 37.37 15.49 -3.01
C THR A 9 36.69 15.57 -4.40
N ALA A 10 35.38 15.34 -4.53
CA ALA A 10 34.46 16.23 -5.26
C ALA A 10 33.03 15.66 -5.32
N ARG A 11 32.08 16.45 -4.79
CA ARG A 11 30.64 16.35 -5.05
C ARG A 11 30.32 17.03 -6.39
N LEU A 12 29.27 16.60 -7.07
CA LEU A 12 28.27 17.51 -7.65
C LEU A 12 26.92 16.79 -7.82
N LEU A 13 25.88 17.55 -7.53
CA LEU A 13 24.46 17.21 -7.59
C LEU A 13 23.98 17.08 -9.05
N ASN A 14 22.93 16.28 -9.27
CA ASN A 14 21.72 16.78 -9.92
C ASN A 14 20.52 15.83 -9.75
N SER A 15 19.38 16.47 -9.52
CA SER A 15 18.03 15.98 -9.34
C SER A 15 17.29 15.76 -10.68
N VAL A 16 16.05 15.24 -10.57
CA VAL A 16 14.96 15.14 -11.59
C VAL A 16 15.07 13.90 -12.48
N GLY A 17 14.02 13.12 -12.81
CA GLY A 17 12.59 13.15 -12.55
C GLY A 17 11.92 11.99 -13.33
N VAL A 18 10.77 11.56 -12.83
CA VAL A 18 9.69 10.70 -13.38
C VAL A 18 9.74 10.35 -14.89
N SER A 19 9.51 9.07 -15.26
CA SER A 19 8.34 8.64 -16.06
C SER A 19 8.40 7.18 -16.52
N SER A 20 7.21 6.58 -16.45
CA SER A 20 6.75 5.26 -16.82
C SER A 20 6.91 4.88 -18.31
N GLY A 21 6.97 3.57 -18.55
CA GLY A 21 6.14 2.96 -19.59
C GLY A 21 6.86 2.42 -20.84
N GLN A 22 6.92 1.09 -20.87
CA GLN A 22 6.61 0.22 -22.03
C GLN A 22 7.50 0.19 -23.28
N ARG A 23 7.90 -1.06 -23.57
CA ARG A 23 8.08 -1.71 -24.88
C ARG A 23 9.28 -1.24 -25.72
N ARG A 24 10.32 -2.08 -25.74
CA ARG A 24 11.29 -2.15 -26.84
C ARG A 24 11.02 -3.41 -27.66
N ALA A 25 10.48 -3.21 -28.86
CA ALA A 25 10.85 -4.03 -30.00
C ALA A 25 12.09 -3.36 -30.63
N CYS A 26 13.09 -4.17 -30.94
CA CYS A 26 14.35 -3.77 -31.53
C CYS A 26 14.26 -3.95 -33.05
N LEU A 27 14.56 -2.92 -33.85
CA LEU A 27 15.11 -3.12 -35.18
C LEU A 27 16.11 -2.02 -35.51
N LEU A 28 17.20 -2.46 -36.12
CA LEU A 28 18.48 -1.78 -36.31
C LEU A 28 18.47 -0.70 -37.42
N LEU A 29 19.08 0.43 -37.06
CA LEU A 29 20.09 1.25 -37.77
C LEU A 29 19.98 1.45 -39.31
N ALA A 30 19.86 2.72 -39.71
CA ALA A 30 20.81 3.36 -40.64
C ALA A 30 20.66 4.91 -40.57
N SER A 31 21.79 5.60 -40.54
CA SER A 31 21.94 7.05 -40.36
C SER A 31 22.32 7.76 -41.66
N ALA A 32 21.64 8.87 -42.01
CA ALA A 32 22.18 9.92 -42.89
C ALA A 32 21.43 11.27 -42.75
N ARG A 33 22.16 12.24 -42.18
CA ARG A 33 22.27 13.71 -42.39
C ARG A 33 21.22 14.52 -43.20
N HIS A 34 20.87 15.66 -42.59
CA HIS A 34 20.58 17.02 -43.11
C HIS A 34 19.46 17.28 -44.14
N GLY A 35 18.61 18.27 -43.82
CA GLY A 35 17.93 19.13 -44.82
C GLY A 35 16.48 19.47 -44.49
N GLU A 36 16.19 20.76 -44.35
CA GLU A 36 14.90 21.35 -43.98
C GLU A 36 13.83 21.36 -45.10
N ALA A 37 12.58 21.36 -44.64
CA ALA A 37 11.39 22.08 -45.11
C ALA A 37 10.79 21.94 -46.55
N CYS A 38 9.50 21.59 -46.51
CA CYS A 38 8.35 22.15 -47.26
C CYS A 38 8.17 21.94 -48.78
N ALA A 39 7.02 21.30 -49.06
CA ALA A 39 6.01 21.65 -50.06
C ALA A 39 6.20 21.22 -51.54
N THR A 40 5.37 20.21 -51.88
CA THR A 40 4.45 20.13 -53.04
C THR A 40 4.97 20.17 -54.49
N ALA A 41 4.72 19.03 -55.16
CA ALA A 41 4.25 18.81 -56.54
C ALA A 41 5.21 19.24 -57.69
N ILE A 42 5.27 18.62 -58.87
CA ILE A 42 4.29 18.02 -59.81
C ILE A 42 5.12 17.06 -60.72
N LEU A 43 4.61 15.92 -61.19
CA LEU A 43 4.29 15.59 -62.63
C LEU A 43 4.40 14.05 -62.76
N GLU A 44 3.58 13.28 -63.47
CA GLU A 44 2.39 13.58 -64.28
C GLU A 44 1.73 12.21 -64.65
N THR A 45 0.43 12.07 -64.36
CA THR A 45 -0.63 11.44 -65.20
C THR A 45 -0.63 9.92 -65.52
N GLN A 46 -1.77 9.21 -65.61
CA GLN A 46 -3.19 9.63 -65.60
C GLN A 46 -4.16 8.45 -65.33
N ARG A 47 -5.20 8.76 -64.53
CA ARG A 47 -6.65 8.38 -64.65
C ARG A 47 -7.05 6.91 -64.42
N CYS A 48 -8.20 6.55 -63.83
CA CYS A 48 -9.52 7.14 -63.53
C CYS A 48 -10.22 6.11 -62.59
N ARG A 49 -11.24 6.33 -61.75
CA ARG A 49 -12.09 7.46 -61.31
C ARG A 49 -13.09 6.87 -60.26
N ILE A 50 -13.39 7.66 -59.23
CA ILE A 50 -14.71 7.86 -58.55
C ILE A 50 -15.29 6.66 -57.76
N GLY A 51 -15.75 6.77 -56.50
CA GLY A 51 -16.05 7.90 -55.63
C GLY A 51 -17.37 7.64 -54.87
N GLY A 52 -17.51 8.10 -53.63
CA GLY A 52 -18.82 8.11 -52.93
C GLY A 52 -18.75 8.20 -51.41
N ASN A 53 -18.96 9.41 -50.89
CA ASN A 53 -19.12 9.76 -49.48
C ASN A 53 -20.63 9.70 -49.07
N PHE A 54 -20.89 9.84 -47.76
CA PHE A 54 -22.18 10.11 -47.07
C PHE A 54 -22.99 8.95 -46.46
N GLY A 55 -23.34 9.14 -45.18
CA GLY A 55 -24.75 9.08 -44.76
C GLY A 55 -25.11 8.07 -43.68
N CYS A 56 -25.38 8.55 -42.46
CA CYS A 56 -26.21 7.88 -41.47
C CYS A 56 -27.62 7.64 -42.03
N LEU A 57 -28.23 6.46 -41.82
CA LEU A 57 -29.67 6.23 -41.54
C LEU A 57 -30.01 4.71 -41.55
N ARG A 58 -30.60 4.23 -40.44
CA ARG A 58 -31.57 3.09 -40.42
C ARG A 58 -32.89 3.56 -41.10
N PRO A 59 -33.93 2.72 -41.35
CA PRO A 59 -34.10 1.25 -41.30
C PRO A 59 -34.84 0.65 -42.54
N GLY A 60 -34.87 -0.69 -42.63
CA GLY A 60 -36.10 -1.45 -42.93
C GLY A 60 -36.58 -1.65 -44.38
N ASN A 61 -36.75 -2.94 -44.72
CA ASN A 61 -37.66 -3.53 -45.74
C ASN A 61 -37.36 -3.22 -47.22
N ALA A 62 -37.49 -4.12 -48.19
CA ALA A 62 -37.78 -5.55 -48.28
C ALA A 62 -37.57 -5.94 -49.77
N VAL A 63 -37.83 -7.22 -50.08
CA VAL A 63 -38.29 -7.71 -51.39
C VAL A 63 -37.22 -8.34 -52.31
N THR A 64 -37.07 -9.64 -52.09
CA THR A 64 -37.11 -10.77 -53.03
C THR A 64 -36.16 -10.81 -54.24
N LEU A 65 -35.38 -11.89 -54.30
CA LEU A 65 -35.41 -12.77 -55.47
C LEU A 65 -35.55 -14.22 -55.00
N ARG A 66 -36.65 -14.83 -55.46
CA ARG A 66 -36.97 -16.25 -55.33
C ARG A 66 -36.03 -17.05 -56.24
N LEU A 67 -35.38 -18.07 -55.70
CA LEU A 67 -35.19 -19.32 -56.44
C LEU A 67 -35.73 -20.47 -55.60
N THR A 68 -36.80 -21.05 -56.13
CA THR A 68 -37.48 -22.23 -55.62
C THR A 68 -36.72 -23.49 -55.98
N GLY A 69 -36.59 -24.38 -55.00
CA GLY A 69 -36.69 -25.82 -55.22
C GLY A 69 -35.36 -26.56 -55.20
N LEU A 70 -35.06 -27.20 -54.05
CA LEU A 70 -35.04 -28.65 -53.93
C LEU A 70 -35.10 -29.02 -52.43
N ARG A 71 -35.86 -30.08 -52.14
CA ARG A 71 -36.31 -30.49 -50.81
C ARG A 71 -35.19 -31.22 -50.02
N SER A 72 -35.16 -30.91 -48.73
CA SER A 72 -34.52 -31.63 -47.59
C SER A 72 -34.90 -33.14 -47.55
N PRO A 73 -34.28 -34.04 -46.73
CA PRO A 73 -33.86 -33.73 -45.36
C PRO A 73 -32.68 -34.51 -44.70
N HIS A 74 -32.29 -33.99 -43.53
CA HIS A 74 -31.78 -34.69 -42.33
C HIS A 74 -30.27 -34.92 -42.09
N VAL A 75 -29.91 -34.53 -40.86
CA VAL A 75 -28.79 -34.92 -39.97
C VAL A 75 -27.42 -34.28 -40.23
N VAL A 76 -27.19 -33.08 -39.70
CA VAL A 76 -25.83 -32.65 -39.30
C VAL A 76 -25.57 -33.24 -37.92
N SER A 77 -24.93 -34.41 -37.91
CA SER A 77 -24.28 -34.96 -36.73
C SER A 77 -23.01 -34.16 -36.50
N SER A 78 -23.00 -33.27 -35.50
CA SER A 78 -21.75 -32.67 -35.02
C SER A 78 -20.96 -33.73 -34.27
N SER A 79 -20.12 -34.44 -35.02
CA SER A 79 -19.07 -35.28 -34.47
C SER A 79 -18.09 -34.40 -33.70
N HIS A 80 -18.19 -34.40 -32.38
CA HIS A 80 -17.09 -33.94 -31.54
C HIS A 80 -15.94 -34.92 -31.70
N SER A 81 -14.91 -34.50 -32.44
CA SER A 81 -13.64 -35.20 -32.53
C SER A 81 -12.99 -35.22 -31.15
N PHE A 82 -13.05 -36.37 -30.49
CA PHE A 82 -12.20 -36.65 -29.34
C PHE A 82 -10.75 -36.76 -29.83
N HIS A 83 -9.98 -35.66 -29.75
CA HIS A 83 -8.53 -35.75 -29.85
C HIS A 83 -8.00 -36.35 -28.54
N THR A 84 -7.54 -37.60 -28.63
CA THR A 84 -6.62 -38.21 -27.67
C THR A 84 -5.24 -37.55 -27.85
N SER A 85 -4.53 -37.34 -26.73
CA SER A 85 -3.17 -36.79 -26.62
C SER A 85 -2.97 -35.33 -27.05
N CYS A 86 -3.07 -34.41 -26.09
CA CYS A 86 -2.17 -33.26 -26.13
C CYS A 86 -0.75 -33.80 -25.97
N SER A 87 0.08 -33.63 -27.00
CA SER A 87 1.51 -33.85 -26.84
C SER A 87 2.00 -32.88 -25.77
N SER A 88 2.55 -33.43 -24.68
CA SER A 88 3.40 -32.73 -23.71
C SER A 88 4.54 -32.04 -24.45
N ALA A 89 4.28 -30.87 -25.02
CA ALA A 89 5.26 -30.11 -25.76
C ALA A 89 6.24 -29.48 -24.76
N ASN A 90 7.32 -30.22 -24.51
CA ASN A 90 8.62 -29.77 -23.98
C ASN A 90 8.70 -29.28 -22.52
N LYS A 91 8.11 -30.02 -21.57
CA LYS A 91 8.75 -30.11 -20.24
C LYS A 91 9.67 -31.33 -20.26
N GLN A 92 10.97 -31.11 -20.06
CA GLN A 92 11.97 -32.18 -20.04
C GLN A 92 11.68 -33.11 -18.86
N ASP A 93 11.80 -34.43 -19.05
CA ASP A 93 11.64 -35.40 -17.96
C ASP A 93 12.68 -35.11 -16.86
N LEU A 94 12.25 -35.08 -15.60
CA LEU A 94 13.12 -34.68 -14.48
C LEU A 94 14.31 -35.64 -14.30
N TYR A 95 14.10 -36.91 -14.64
CA TYR A 95 15.14 -37.95 -14.66
C TYR A 95 16.18 -37.68 -15.75
N ASP A 96 15.75 -37.22 -16.93
CA ASP A 96 16.65 -36.87 -18.05
C ASP A 96 17.45 -35.60 -17.75
N VAL A 97 16.86 -34.63 -17.05
CA VAL A 97 17.53 -33.39 -16.60
C VAL A 97 18.68 -33.70 -15.64
N LEU A 98 18.50 -34.67 -14.73
CA LEU A 98 19.54 -35.13 -13.81
C LEU A 98 20.48 -36.18 -14.42
N GLY A 99 20.15 -36.74 -15.59
CA GLY A 99 20.92 -37.77 -16.27
C GLY A 99 20.90 -39.12 -15.55
N VAL A 100 19.81 -39.45 -14.85
CA VAL A 100 19.64 -40.70 -14.09
C VAL A 100 18.47 -41.51 -14.62
N PRO A 101 18.53 -42.86 -14.59
CA PRO A 101 17.40 -43.69 -15.01
C PRO A 101 16.23 -43.59 -14.00
N ARG A 102 15.00 -43.84 -14.46
CA ARG A 102 13.80 -43.82 -13.60
C ARG A 102 13.85 -44.81 -12.42
N SER A 103 14.67 -45.86 -12.53
CA SER A 103 14.92 -46.86 -11.47
C SER A 103 15.97 -46.43 -10.43
N ALA A 104 16.54 -45.23 -10.53
CA ALA A 104 17.64 -44.78 -9.67
C ALA A 104 17.24 -44.69 -8.18
N THR A 105 18.19 -45.01 -7.30
CA THR A 105 17.98 -44.88 -5.84
C THR A 105 18.10 -43.43 -5.37
N GLN A 106 17.54 -43.08 -4.19
CA GLN A 106 17.61 -41.73 -3.61
C GLN A 106 19.06 -41.20 -3.52
N LYS A 107 20.01 -42.10 -3.22
CA LYS A 107 21.43 -41.78 -3.09
C LYS A 107 22.07 -41.42 -4.43
N GLU A 108 21.67 -42.09 -5.51
CA GLU A 108 22.16 -41.83 -6.87
C GLU A 108 21.64 -40.49 -7.39
N ILE A 109 20.36 -40.19 -7.18
CA ILE A 109 19.72 -38.90 -7.53
C ILE A 109 20.45 -37.76 -6.84
N LYS A 110 20.71 -37.89 -5.53
CA LYS A 110 21.46 -36.91 -4.74
C LYS A 110 22.89 -36.73 -5.27
N LYS A 111 23.59 -37.82 -5.57
CA LYS A 111 24.96 -37.76 -6.10
C LYS A 111 25.02 -37.09 -7.48
N ALA A 112 24.08 -37.41 -8.37
CA ALA A 112 23.99 -36.82 -9.71
C ALA A 112 23.72 -35.32 -9.64
N TYR A 113 22.79 -34.89 -8.77
CA TYR A 113 22.50 -33.48 -8.55
C TYR A 113 23.75 -32.70 -8.12
N TYR A 114 24.49 -33.16 -7.10
CA TYR A 114 25.71 -32.45 -6.66
C TYR A 114 26.80 -32.39 -7.74
N GLN A 115 26.94 -33.43 -8.57
CA GLN A 115 27.89 -33.43 -9.67
C GLN A 115 27.53 -32.40 -10.75
N MET A 116 26.25 -32.26 -11.06
CA MET A 116 25.76 -31.30 -12.06
C MET A 116 25.71 -29.87 -11.50
N ALA A 117 25.29 -29.70 -10.25
CA ALA A 117 25.28 -28.42 -9.55
C ALA A 117 26.69 -27.80 -9.43
N LYS A 118 27.73 -28.62 -9.20
CA LYS A 118 29.12 -28.16 -9.20
C LYS A 118 29.58 -27.69 -10.58
N LYS A 119 29.09 -28.33 -11.65
CA LYS A 119 29.44 -27.96 -13.04
C LYS A 119 28.74 -26.68 -13.50
N TYR A 120 27.50 -26.47 -13.09
CA TYR A 120 26.65 -25.34 -13.52
C TYR A 120 26.46 -24.28 -12.43
N HIS A 121 27.36 -24.23 -11.44
CA HIS A 121 27.26 -23.24 -10.36
C HIS A 121 27.38 -21.82 -10.92
N PRO A 122 26.53 -20.86 -10.49
CA PRO A 122 26.53 -19.49 -11.02
C PRO A 122 27.87 -18.78 -10.76
N ASP A 123 28.54 -19.08 -9.64
CA ASP A 123 29.84 -18.46 -9.34
C ASP A 123 30.98 -18.98 -10.21
N THR A 124 30.88 -20.21 -10.74
CA THR A 124 31.90 -20.81 -11.61
C THR A 124 31.69 -20.45 -13.08
N ASN A 125 30.44 -20.19 -13.48
CA ASN A 125 30.08 -19.79 -14.85
C ASN A 125 29.23 -18.51 -14.81
N GLN A 126 29.88 -17.38 -14.52
CA GLN A 126 29.20 -16.09 -14.33
C GLN A 126 28.71 -15.48 -15.66
N ASP A 127 29.35 -15.84 -16.79
CA ASP A 127 29.12 -15.21 -18.10
C ASP A 127 28.08 -15.93 -18.98
N ASP A 128 27.65 -17.14 -18.59
CA ASP A 128 26.76 -17.98 -19.41
C ASP A 128 25.31 -18.00 -18.89
N PRO A 129 24.34 -17.34 -19.58
CA PRO A 129 22.93 -17.40 -19.19
C PRO A 129 22.35 -18.83 -19.24
N GLN A 130 22.89 -19.68 -20.12
CA GLN A 130 22.46 -21.08 -20.25
C GLN A 130 22.86 -21.94 -19.04
N ALA A 131 23.96 -21.63 -18.35
CA ALA A 131 24.37 -22.36 -17.15
C ALA A 131 23.39 -22.11 -16.00
N LYS A 132 22.93 -20.86 -15.86
CA LYS A 132 21.89 -20.47 -14.90
C LYS A 132 20.56 -21.16 -15.16
N GLU A 133 20.14 -21.27 -16.42
CA GLU A 133 18.92 -21.99 -16.80
C GLU A 133 19.01 -23.50 -16.52
N LYS A 134 20.15 -24.13 -16.81
CA LYS A 134 20.38 -25.55 -16.50
C LYS A 134 20.41 -25.78 -14.99
N PHE A 135 21.03 -24.90 -14.22
CA PHE A 135 21.05 -24.98 -12.75
C PHE A 135 19.64 -24.87 -12.15
N ALA A 136 18.82 -23.94 -12.66
CA ALA A 136 17.42 -23.81 -12.23
C ALA A 136 16.61 -25.09 -12.48
N LYS A 137 16.77 -25.70 -13.66
CA LYS A 137 16.13 -26.99 -14.00
C LYS A 137 16.61 -28.16 -13.13
N LEU A 138 17.91 -28.20 -12.82
CA LEU A 138 18.48 -29.22 -11.93
C LEU A 138 17.93 -29.10 -10.50
N ALA A 139 17.74 -27.87 -10.00
CA ALA A 139 17.15 -27.61 -8.69
C ALA A 139 15.68 -28.06 -8.65
N GLU A 140 14.88 -27.68 -9.65
CA GLU A 140 13.48 -28.12 -9.77
C GLU A 140 13.35 -29.65 -9.82
N ALA A 141 14.19 -30.32 -10.62
CA ALA A 141 14.21 -31.78 -10.69
C ALA A 141 14.58 -32.43 -9.35
N TYR A 142 15.55 -31.86 -8.64
CA TYR A 142 15.93 -32.38 -7.33
C TYR A 142 14.83 -32.19 -6.29
N GLU A 143 14.13 -31.05 -6.24
CA GLU A 143 13.06 -30.80 -5.27
C GLU A 143 11.88 -31.80 -5.37
N VAL A 144 11.57 -32.27 -6.57
CA VAL A 144 10.50 -33.26 -6.81
C VAL A 144 11.01 -34.68 -6.56
N LEU A 145 12.23 -35.01 -7.02
CA LEU A 145 12.79 -36.36 -6.92
C LEU A 145 13.45 -36.66 -5.56
N SER A 146 13.78 -35.64 -4.75
CA SER A 146 14.41 -35.80 -3.44
C SER A 146 13.47 -36.32 -2.35
N ASP A 147 12.15 -36.17 -2.53
CA ASP A 147 11.15 -36.65 -1.59
C ASP A 147 10.41 -37.87 -2.17
N GLU A 148 10.38 -38.99 -1.44
CA GLU A 148 9.73 -40.21 -1.92
C GLU A 148 8.24 -40.03 -2.25
N VAL A 149 7.55 -39.16 -1.52
CA VAL A 149 6.12 -38.87 -1.73
C VAL A 149 5.91 -38.10 -3.04
N LYS A 150 6.69 -37.06 -3.28
CA LYS A 150 6.61 -36.25 -4.50
C LYS A 150 7.10 -37.02 -5.73
N ARG A 151 8.13 -37.85 -5.57
CA ARG A 151 8.60 -38.78 -6.59
C ARG A 151 7.49 -39.73 -7.02
N LYS A 152 6.79 -40.37 -6.08
CA LYS A 152 5.64 -41.24 -6.39
C LYS A 152 4.51 -40.48 -7.09
N GLN A 153 4.23 -39.25 -6.68
CA GLN A 153 3.25 -38.40 -7.36
C GLN A 153 3.67 -38.07 -8.80
N TYR A 154 4.94 -37.75 -9.03
CA TYR A 154 5.49 -37.51 -10.36
C TYR A 154 5.49 -38.78 -11.22
N ASP A 155 5.84 -39.92 -10.64
CA ASP A 155 5.82 -41.21 -11.34
C ASP A 155 4.38 -41.66 -11.70
N THR A 156 3.37 -41.25 -10.90
CA THR A 156 1.96 -41.60 -11.10
C THR A 156 1.25 -40.64 -12.07
N TYR A 157 1.50 -39.33 -11.94
CA TYR A 157 0.75 -38.27 -12.64
C TYR A 157 1.59 -37.48 -13.65
N GLY A 158 2.89 -37.77 -13.76
CA GLY A 158 3.83 -37.04 -14.60
C GLY A 158 4.00 -35.57 -14.20
N ALA A 159 4.57 -34.77 -15.11
CA ALA A 159 4.72 -33.33 -14.94
C ALA A 159 3.39 -32.55 -14.81
N ALA A 160 2.24 -33.19 -15.06
CA ALA A 160 0.92 -32.59 -14.93
C ALA A 160 0.43 -32.52 -13.47
N GLY A 161 0.96 -33.36 -12.56
CA GLY A 161 0.58 -33.37 -11.14
C GLY A 161 1.11 -32.18 -10.32
N PHE A 162 2.06 -31.42 -10.90
CA PHE A 162 2.72 -30.28 -10.26
C PHE A 162 2.49 -28.96 -11.01
N ASP A 163 1.59 -28.95 -12.00
CA ASP A 163 1.29 -27.72 -12.76
C ASP A 163 0.38 -26.79 -11.93
N PRO A 164 0.79 -25.53 -11.67
CA PRO A 164 0.02 -24.59 -10.86
C PRO A 164 -1.33 -24.19 -11.50
N GLY A 165 -1.58 -24.56 -12.76
CA GLY A 165 -2.84 -24.28 -13.47
C GLY A 165 -3.90 -25.38 -13.44
N GLN A 166 -3.58 -26.61 -13.00
CA GLN A 166 -4.49 -27.75 -13.16
C GLN A 166 -4.43 -28.80 -12.03
N ALA A 167 -4.25 -28.38 -10.78
CA ALA A 167 -4.40 -29.26 -9.60
C ALA A 167 -5.72 -28.98 -8.87
N GLY A 168 -6.83 -29.43 -9.45
CA GLY A 168 -8.12 -29.52 -8.78
C GLY A 168 -8.22 -30.83 -7.99
N GLY A 169 -8.07 -30.74 -6.67
CA GLY A 169 -8.62 -31.71 -5.70
C GLY A 169 -7.81 -32.99 -5.47
N GLY A 170 -6.98 -33.02 -4.42
CA GLY A 170 -6.51 -34.28 -3.84
C GLY A 170 -5.18 -34.22 -3.09
N GLY A 171 -5.22 -33.80 -1.82
CA GLY A 171 -4.24 -34.26 -0.82
C GLY A 171 -3.02 -33.38 -0.55
N GLY A 172 -3.00 -32.77 0.64
CA GLY A 172 -1.75 -32.57 1.41
C GLY A 172 -1.08 -31.20 1.33
N GLY A 173 -1.50 -30.29 0.46
CA GLY A 173 -1.24 -28.87 0.68
C GLY A 173 -2.23 -28.39 1.73
N ALA A 174 -1.76 -27.80 2.82
CA ALA A 174 -2.64 -27.08 3.74
C ALA A 174 -3.60 -26.26 2.88
N ALA A 175 -4.89 -26.58 2.93
CA ALA A 175 -5.90 -25.59 2.65
C ALA A 175 -5.50 -24.47 3.61
N VAL A 176 -4.86 -23.43 3.08
CA VAL A 176 -4.86 -22.14 3.73
C VAL A 176 -6.35 -21.86 3.81
N LEU A 177 -6.96 -22.28 4.91
CA LEU A 177 -8.28 -21.83 5.30
C LEU A 177 -8.11 -20.33 5.18
N GLU A 178 -8.67 -19.76 4.11
CA GLU A 178 -8.64 -18.32 3.87
C GLU A 178 -9.41 -17.74 5.04
N ARG A 179 -8.68 -17.47 6.11
CA ARG A 179 -9.21 -16.86 7.31
C ARG A 179 -9.58 -15.45 6.88
N PRO A 180 -10.78 -14.99 7.18
CA PRO A 180 -11.17 -13.65 6.78
C PRO A 180 -10.28 -12.65 7.54
N GLU A 181 -9.34 -12.05 6.81
CA GLU A 181 -8.47 -10.99 7.30
C GLU A 181 -9.18 -9.66 7.13
N PHE A 182 -9.39 -8.95 8.24
CA PHE A 182 -9.96 -7.61 8.24
C PHE A 182 -8.87 -6.60 8.55
N VAL A 183 -8.87 -5.49 7.83
CA VAL A 183 -7.97 -4.37 8.11
C VAL A 183 -8.75 -3.31 8.85
N MET A 184 -8.28 -2.93 10.04
CA MET A 184 -8.85 -1.82 10.81
C MET A 184 -7.87 -0.65 10.81
N GLU A 185 -8.31 0.48 10.25
CA GLU A 185 -7.56 1.72 10.33
C GLU A 185 -7.77 2.40 11.68
N LEU A 186 -6.69 2.88 12.29
CA LEU A 186 -6.66 3.57 13.57
C LEU A 186 -5.92 4.89 13.44
N THR A 187 -6.32 5.90 14.20
CA THR A 187 -5.49 7.09 14.36
C THR A 187 -4.35 6.81 15.34
N PHE A 188 -3.27 7.58 15.25
CA PHE A 188 -2.13 7.44 16.15
C PHE A 188 -2.51 7.49 17.63
N THR A 189 -3.39 8.43 18.00
CA THR A 189 -3.84 8.61 19.38
C THR A 189 -4.73 7.45 19.85
N GLN A 190 -5.56 6.88 18.96
CA GLN A 190 -6.37 5.69 19.26
C GLN A 190 -5.48 4.47 19.51
N ALA A 191 -4.47 4.25 18.65
CA ALA A 191 -3.54 3.13 18.80
C ALA A 191 -2.68 3.26 20.07
N ALA A 192 -2.25 4.47 20.42
CA ALA A 192 -1.45 4.71 21.62
C ALA A 192 -2.26 4.53 22.92
N LYS A 193 -3.50 5.02 22.98
CA LYS A 193 -4.35 4.95 24.18
C LYS A 193 -5.08 3.62 24.35
N GLY A 194 -5.35 2.91 23.24
CA GLY A 194 -6.33 1.84 23.21
C GLY A 194 -7.76 2.39 23.19
N VAL A 195 -8.64 1.75 22.41
CA VAL A 195 -10.05 2.15 22.29
C VAL A 195 -10.88 0.96 21.87
N ASN A 196 -12.16 0.92 22.25
CA ASN A 196 -13.12 -0.03 21.70
C ASN A 196 -13.66 0.56 20.39
N LYS A 197 -13.31 -0.04 19.25
CA LYS A 197 -13.73 0.45 17.93
C LYS A 197 -14.70 -0.54 17.28
N GLU A 198 -15.81 -0.02 16.78
CA GLU A 198 -16.81 -0.82 16.06
C GLU A 198 -16.36 -1.07 14.62
N MET A 199 -16.53 -2.32 14.15
CA MET A 199 -16.35 -2.68 12.74
C MET A 199 -17.53 -3.51 12.25
N THR A 200 -17.85 -3.38 10.96
CA THR A 200 -18.88 -4.19 10.32
C THR A 200 -18.24 -5.39 9.65
N VAL A 201 -18.65 -6.59 10.05
CA VAL A 201 -18.13 -7.86 9.51
C VAL A 201 -19.27 -8.59 8.81
N ASN A 202 -18.97 -9.14 7.63
CA ASN A 202 -19.90 -10.02 6.93
C ASN A 202 -19.68 -11.46 7.40
N LEU A 203 -20.54 -11.95 8.31
CA LEU A 203 -20.49 -13.32 8.81
C LEU A 203 -21.65 -14.14 8.25
N GLU A 204 -21.41 -15.43 8.07
CA GLU A 204 -22.47 -16.39 7.75
C GLU A 204 -23.08 -16.85 9.06
N ASN A 205 -24.25 -16.29 9.36
CA ASN A 205 -25.03 -16.62 10.54
C ASN A 205 -26.26 -17.44 10.12
N ALA A 206 -26.95 -18.01 11.11
CA ALA A 206 -28.24 -18.65 10.87
C ALA A 206 -29.19 -17.64 10.20
N CYS A 207 -29.90 -18.09 9.18
CA CYS A 207 -30.85 -17.25 8.47
C CYS A 207 -31.90 -16.72 9.45
N GLN A 208 -31.99 -15.40 9.61
CA GLN A 208 -32.95 -14.74 10.50
C GLN A 208 -34.42 -15.11 10.23
N ARG A 209 -34.75 -15.53 9.00
CA ARG A 209 -36.13 -15.90 8.64
C ARG A 209 -36.47 -17.34 9.03
N CYS A 210 -35.53 -18.29 8.92
CA CYS A 210 -35.81 -19.72 9.16
C CYS A 210 -35.04 -20.32 10.33
N ASP A 211 -34.30 -19.51 11.10
CA ASP A 211 -33.49 -19.90 12.25
C ASP A 211 -32.57 -21.10 11.98
N GLY A 212 -32.01 -21.18 10.78
CA GLY A 212 -31.14 -22.29 10.39
C GLY A 212 -31.83 -23.52 9.82
N LYS A 213 -33.17 -23.60 9.84
CA LYS A 213 -33.93 -24.78 9.37
C LYS A 213 -33.91 -24.94 7.85
N GLY A 214 -33.62 -23.86 7.12
CA GLY A 214 -33.63 -23.83 5.66
C GLY A 214 -35.03 -23.76 5.03
N SER A 215 -36.11 -24.01 5.79
CA SER A 215 -37.50 -24.03 5.31
C SER A 215 -38.23 -22.72 5.53
N GLU A 216 -39.21 -22.43 4.68
CA GLU A 216 -40.04 -21.24 4.86
C GLU A 216 -40.87 -21.37 6.17
N PRO A 217 -40.93 -20.33 7.02
CA PRO A 217 -41.71 -20.36 8.25
C PRO A 217 -43.17 -20.74 7.99
N GLY A 218 -43.71 -21.66 8.78
CA GLY A 218 -45.06 -22.20 8.61
C GLY A 218 -45.16 -23.44 7.72
N THR A 219 -44.08 -23.83 7.04
CA THR A 219 -44.05 -25.07 6.25
C THR A 219 -43.45 -26.23 7.04
N LYS A 220 -44.10 -27.40 6.97
CA LYS A 220 -43.65 -28.60 7.70
C LYS A 220 -42.53 -29.27 6.91
N VAL A 221 -41.40 -29.48 7.57
CA VAL A 221 -40.30 -30.29 7.04
C VAL A 221 -40.76 -31.75 7.10
N GLN A 222 -40.91 -32.37 5.93
CA GLN A 222 -41.33 -33.76 5.84
C GLN A 222 -40.14 -34.68 5.95
N HIS A 223 -40.37 -35.85 6.53
CA HIS A 223 -39.37 -36.90 6.59
C HIS A 223 -39.09 -37.47 5.19
N CYS A 224 -37.83 -37.85 4.93
CA CYS A 224 -37.50 -38.48 3.66
C CYS A 224 -37.99 -39.94 3.64
N HIS A 225 -39.03 -40.21 2.85
CA HIS A 225 -39.60 -41.56 2.68
C HIS A 225 -38.62 -42.62 2.15
N TYR A 226 -37.55 -42.22 1.46
CA TYR A 226 -36.58 -43.16 0.86
C TYR A 226 -35.56 -43.71 1.86
N CYS A 227 -35.10 -42.89 2.80
CA CYS A 227 -34.13 -43.30 3.82
C CYS A 227 -34.74 -43.44 5.20
N ASN A 228 -36.06 -43.26 5.32
CA ASN A 228 -36.76 -43.11 6.58
C ASN A 228 -35.99 -42.26 7.60
N GLY A 229 -35.53 -41.07 7.19
CA GLY A 229 -34.90 -40.12 8.13
C GLY A 229 -33.44 -40.40 8.45
N THR A 230 -32.91 -41.56 8.04
CA THR A 230 -31.52 -41.96 8.34
C THR A 230 -30.49 -41.20 7.51
N GLY A 231 -30.91 -40.54 6.41
CA GLY A 231 -30.03 -39.82 5.49
C GLY A 231 -29.12 -40.72 4.64
N MET A 232 -29.13 -42.03 4.86
CA MET A 232 -28.33 -43.01 4.14
C MET A 232 -29.23 -44.04 3.44
N GLU A 233 -28.82 -44.49 2.26
CA GLU A 233 -29.47 -45.52 1.47
C GLU A 233 -28.48 -46.68 1.27
N SER A 234 -28.91 -47.91 1.60
CA SER A 234 -28.12 -49.11 1.37
C SER A 234 -28.33 -49.57 -0.06
N ILE A 235 -27.30 -49.44 -0.90
CA ILE A 235 -27.31 -49.94 -2.27
C ILE A 235 -26.66 -51.32 -2.27
N ASN A 236 -27.44 -52.34 -2.60
CA ASN A 236 -26.94 -53.70 -2.72
C ASN A 236 -26.41 -53.88 -4.16
N THR A 237 -25.09 -53.77 -4.33
CA THR A 237 -24.43 -54.08 -5.61
C THR A 237 -23.74 -55.44 -5.46
N GLY A 238 -24.48 -56.51 -5.76
CA GLY A 238 -23.98 -57.88 -5.61
C GLY A 238 -23.81 -58.31 -4.14
N PRO A 239 -22.82 -59.17 -3.81
CA PRO A 239 -22.65 -59.71 -2.45
C PRO A 239 -22.17 -58.68 -1.41
N PHE A 240 -21.94 -57.43 -1.81
CA PHE A 240 -21.50 -56.35 -0.94
C PHE A 240 -22.61 -55.31 -0.75
N MET A 241 -22.95 -55.03 0.52
CA MET A 241 -23.85 -53.93 0.88
C MET A 241 -23.05 -52.65 1.07
N MET A 242 -23.35 -51.63 0.27
CA MET A 242 -22.69 -50.33 0.37
C MET A 242 -23.68 -49.26 0.83
N ARG A 243 -23.39 -48.60 1.95
CA ARG A 243 -24.18 -47.45 2.42
C ARG A 243 -23.70 -46.20 1.70
N SER A 244 -24.61 -45.51 1.03
CA SER A 244 -24.37 -44.25 0.34
C SER A 244 -25.30 -43.17 0.87
N THR A 245 -25.01 -41.89 0.61
CA THR A 245 -25.93 -40.81 0.98
C THR A 245 -27.22 -40.95 0.18
N CYS A 246 -28.37 -40.81 0.85
CA CYS A 246 -29.67 -40.96 0.20
C CYS A 246 -29.79 -39.96 -0.96
N ARG A 247 -30.06 -40.46 -2.17
CA ARG A 247 -30.08 -39.65 -3.40
C ARG A 247 -31.16 -38.56 -3.39
N ARG A 248 -32.24 -38.77 -2.62
CA ARG A 248 -33.39 -37.85 -2.57
C ARG A 248 -33.21 -36.69 -1.57
N CYS A 249 -32.61 -36.94 -0.40
CA CYS A 249 -32.41 -35.91 0.62
C CYS A 249 -30.96 -35.43 0.75
N GLY A 250 -30.01 -36.06 0.03
CA GLY A 250 -28.60 -35.70 0.05
C GLY A 250 -27.96 -35.83 1.44
N GLY A 251 -28.44 -36.75 2.28
CA GLY A 251 -27.93 -36.94 3.64
C GLY A 251 -28.71 -36.25 4.76
N ARG A 252 -29.66 -35.35 4.45
CA ARG A 252 -30.36 -34.55 5.50
C ARG A 252 -31.44 -35.31 6.27
N GLY A 253 -31.86 -36.50 5.80
CA GLY A 253 -32.96 -37.28 6.40
C GLY A 253 -34.36 -36.65 6.25
N SER A 254 -34.44 -35.40 5.80
CA SER A 254 -35.68 -34.65 5.64
C SER A 254 -35.76 -34.00 4.25
N ILE A 255 -36.98 -33.93 3.72
CA ILE A 255 -37.31 -33.28 2.46
C ILE A 255 -38.11 -32.03 2.80
N MET A 256 -37.63 -30.91 2.28
CA MET A 256 -38.25 -29.62 2.45
C MET A 256 -38.89 -29.21 1.13
N THR A 257 -40.22 -29.15 1.10
CA THR A 257 -41.00 -28.84 -0.11
C THR A 257 -40.82 -27.38 -0.55
N THR A 258 -40.70 -26.47 0.41
CA THR A 258 -40.64 -25.02 0.20
C THR A 258 -39.38 -24.45 0.86
N PRO A 259 -38.30 -24.22 0.08
CA PRO A 259 -37.10 -23.61 0.60
C PRO A 259 -37.34 -22.18 1.05
N CYS A 260 -36.65 -21.78 2.12
CA CYS A 260 -36.72 -20.42 2.62
C CYS A 260 -36.22 -19.44 1.55
N VAL A 261 -36.96 -18.36 1.33
CA VAL A 261 -36.67 -17.39 0.27
C VAL A 261 -35.33 -16.66 0.50
N MET A 262 -34.98 -16.38 1.77
CA MET A 262 -33.77 -15.63 2.13
C MET A 262 -32.47 -16.44 1.97
N CYS A 263 -32.48 -17.72 2.35
CA CYS A 263 -31.30 -18.59 2.32
C CYS A 263 -31.32 -19.63 1.19
N ARG A 264 -32.43 -19.72 0.45
CA ARG A 264 -32.67 -20.71 -0.61
C ARG A 264 -32.42 -22.15 -0.16
N GLY A 265 -32.76 -22.46 1.10
CA GLY A 265 -32.58 -23.79 1.68
C GLY A 265 -31.22 -24.09 2.30
N SER A 266 -30.27 -23.14 2.29
CA SER A 266 -28.95 -23.32 2.93
C SER A 266 -28.97 -23.19 4.45
N GLY A 267 -30.00 -22.57 5.02
CA GLY A 267 -30.11 -22.31 6.46
C GLY A 267 -29.18 -21.19 6.96
N GLN A 268 -28.24 -20.71 6.16
CA GLN A 268 -27.31 -19.65 6.53
C GLN A 268 -27.44 -18.47 5.57
N THR A 269 -27.26 -17.25 6.08
CA THR A 269 -27.20 -16.05 5.25
C THR A 269 -26.02 -15.18 5.67
N LYS A 270 -25.41 -14.49 4.69
CA LYS A 270 -24.38 -13.49 4.95
C LYS A 270 -25.04 -12.26 5.55
N GLN A 271 -24.78 -12.01 6.82
CA GLN A 271 -25.32 -10.88 7.56
C GLN A 271 -24.18 -9.93 7.94
N ARG A 272 -24.44 -8.63 7.81
CA ARG A 272 -23.58 -7.58 8.35
C ARG A 272 -23.82 -7.50 9.85
N GLN A 273 -22.82 -7.84 10.64
CA GLN A 273 -22.85 -7.72 12.09
C GLN A 273 -21.84 -6.65 12.51
N THR A 274 -22.27 -5.71 13.34
CA THR A 274 -21.38 -4.76 14.02
C THR A 274 -20.75 -5.46 15.22
N VAL A 275 -19.43 -5.46 15.26
CA VAL A 275 -18.63 -6.07 16.32
C VAL A 275 -17.75 -5.00 16.93
N THR A 276 -17.78 -4.89 18.26
CA THR A 276 -16.87 -4.04 19.02
C THR A 276 -15.54 -4.76 19.20
N VAL A 277 -14.49 -4.21 18.60
CA VAL A 277 -13.13 -4.75 18.71
C VAL A 277 -12.39 -3.97 19.78
N PRO A 278 -11.93 -4.61 20.86
CA PRO A 278 -11.05 -3.98 21.83
C PRO A 278 -9.65 -3.84 21.22
N VAL A 279 -9.21 -2.60 21.00
CA VAL A 279 -7.83 -2.31 20.58
C VAL A 279 -6.99 -2.11 21.84
N PRO A 280 -5.98 -2.97 22.10
CA PRO A 280 -5.10 -2.78 23.25
C PRO A 280 -4.28 -1.49 23.13
N ALA A 281 -3.88 -0.92 24.27
CA ALA A 281 -3.03 0.26 24.28
C ALA A 281 -1.62 -0.08 23.77
N GLY A 282 -1.08 0.76 22.90
CA GLY A 282 0.29 0.64 22.41
C GLY A 282 0.48 -0.26 21.20
N VAL A 283 -0.59 -0.61 20.48
CA VAL A 283 -0.54 -1.40 19.23
C VAL A 283 0.39 -0.77 18.20
N ASP A 284 1.18 -1.60 17.53
CA ASP A 284 2.07 -1.22 16.41
C ASP A 284 1.34 -1.31 15.06
N ASP A 285 1.90 -0.64 14.05
CA ASP A 285 1.39 -0.70 12.67
C ASP A 285 1.61 -2.09 12.06
N GLY A 286 0.58 -2.66 11.44
CA GLY A 286 0.62 -4.01 10.86
C GLY A 286 0.42 -5.14 11.87
N GLN A 287 0.17 -4.83 13.14
CA GLN A 287 -0.05 -5.85 14.16
C GLN A 287 -1.41 -6.55 13.97
N THR A 288 -1.41 -7.88 14.06
CA THR A 288 -2.63 -8.69 13.93
C THR A 288 -3.12 -9.19 15.29
N VAL A 289 -4.41 -9.00 15.58
CA VAL A 289 -5.09 -9.58 16.75
C VAL A 289 -6.13 -10.59 16.31
N ARG A 290 -6.20 -11.70 17.03
CA ARG A 290 -7.19 -12.76 16.83
C ARG A 290 -8.35 -12.54 17.79
N MET A 291 -9.57 -12.52 17.27
CA MET A 291 -10.77 -12.35 18.08
C MET A 291 -11.86 -13.34 17.64
N PRO A 292 -12.49 -14.07 18.57
CA PRO A 292 -13.63 -14.90 18.26
C PRO A 292 -14.88 -14.02 18.05
N VAL A 293 -15.62 -14.26 16.98
CA VAL A 293 -16.93 -13.64 16.73
C VAL A 293 -17.94 -14.73 16.37
N GLY A 294 -18.82 -15.03 17.31
CA GLY A 294 -19.77 -16.15 17.19
C GLY A 294 -19.02 -17.48 17.10
N LYS A 295 -19.15 -18.19 15.98
CA LYS A 295 -18.50 -19.49 15.73
C LYS A 295 -17.23 -19.41 14.87
N LYS A 296 -16.85 -18.21 14.40
CA LYS A 296 -15.68 -18.00 13.55
C LYS A 296 -14.63 -17.16 14.28
N GLU A 297 -13.37 -17.41 14.01
CA GLU A 297 -12.27 -16.55 14.45
C GLU A 297 -11.95 -15.55 13.33
N ILE A 298 -11.84 -14.28 13.67
CA ILE A 298 -11.40 -13.24 12.73
C ILE A 298 -10.01 -12.76 13.11
N HIS A 299 -9.19 -12.49 12.11
CA HIS A 299 -7.87 -11.88 12.28
C HIS A 299 -7.97 -10.43 11.83
N ILE A 300 -7.70 -9.51 12.74
CA ILE A 300 -7.78 -8.08 12.49
C ILE A 300 -6.37 -7.53 12.45
N THR A 301 -5.96 -7.01 11.30
CA THR A 301 -4.68 -6.30 11.12
C THR A 301 -4.93 -4.82 11.35
N PHE A 302 -4.25 -4.25 12.34
CA PHE A 302 -4.33 -2.81 12.63
C PHE A 302 -3.40 -2.03 11.71
N ARG A 303 -3.94 -0.99 11.07
CA ARG A 303 -3.15 0.00 10.33
C ARG A 303 -3.23 1.34 11.03
N VAL A 304 -2.10 1.83 11.50
CA VAL A 304 -2.01 3.08 12.27
C VAL A 304 -1.65 4.23 11.34
N GLN A 305 -2.54 5.21 11.24
CA GLN A 305 -2.29 6.42 10.47
C GLN A 305 -1.20 7.27 11.14
N ARG A 306 -0.33 7.87 10.31
CA ARG A 306 0.70 8.81 10.77
C ARG A 306 0.05 10.06 11.35
N SER A 307 0.48 10.49 12.53
CA SER A 307 0.07 11.77 13.12
C SER A 307 0.93 12.93 12.63
N SER A 308 0.32 14.12 12.58
CA SER A 308 1.02 15.38 12.31
C SER A 308 1.82 15.90 13.51
N VAL A 309 1.34 15.64 14.73
CA VAL A 309 1.92 16.17 15.98
C VAL A 309 2.99 15.23 16.54
N PHE A 310 2.72 13.92 16.50
CA PHE A 310 3.56 12.90 17.12
C PHE A 310 4.30 12.06 16.08
N ARG A 311 5.54 11.71 16.39
CA ARG A 311 6.34 10.73 15.65
C ARG A 311 6.68 9.60 16.60
N ARG A 312 6.37 8.36 16.23
CA ARG A 312 6.63 7.17 17.04
C ARG A 312 8.05 6.68 16.83
N ASP A 313 8.75 6.40 17.92
CA ASP A 313 10.04 5.72 17.93
C ASP A 313 9.99 4.57 18.96
N GLY A 314 9.52 3.41 18.50
CA GLY A 314 9.21 2.27 19.36
C GLY A 314 8.17 2.61 20.44
N ILE A 315 8.59 2.56 21.70
CA ILE A 315 7.78 2.93 22.88
C ILE A 315 7.82 4.43 23.18
N ASN A 316 8.82 5.13 22.64
CA ASN A 316 9.02 6.56 22.85
C ASN A 316 8.29 7.36 21.78
N ILE A 317 8.01 8.62 22.11
CA ILE A 317 7.31 9.53 21.21
C ILE A 317 8.12 10.81 21.08
N HIS A 318 8.14 11.35 19.87
CA HIS A 318 8.69 12.66 19.58
C HIS A 318 7.57 13.62 19.20
N SER A 319 7.54 14.81 19.80
CA SER A 319 6.69 15.91 19.35
C SER A 319 7.49 17.18 19.18
N ASP A 320 6.96 18.08 18.37
CA ASP A 320 7.53 19.42 18.21
C ASP A 320 6.71 20.41 19.02
N VAL A 321 7.37 21.25 19.82
CA VAL A 321 6.73 22.33 20.57
C VAL A 321 7.29 23.66 20.08
N HIS A 322 6.38 24.58 19.79
CA HIS A 322 6.71 25.89 19.27
C HIS A 322 6.82 26.91 20.40
N ILE A 323 7.98 27.56 20.51
CA ILE A 323 8.30 28.51 21.59
C ILE A 323 8.70 29.86 20.97
N SER A 324 8.44 30.94 21.69
CA SER A 324 8.82 32.30 21.27
C SER A 324 10.32 32.58 21.50
N VAL A 325 10.88 33.54 20.77
CA VAL A 325 12.29 33.97 20.94
C VAL A 325 12.55 34.43 22.39
N ALA A 326 11.61 35.21 22.96
CA ALA A 326 11.73 35.69 24.33
C ALA A 326 11.79 34.54 25.36
N GLN A 327 10.95 33.51 25.20
CA GLN A 327 10.96 32.33 26.06
C GLN A 327 12.21 31.46 25.87
N ALA A 328 12.80 31.43 24.67
CA ALA A 328 14.05 30.71 24.44
C ALA A 328 15.22 31.37 25.18
N ILE A 329 15.27 32.71 25.20
CA ILE A 329 16.33 33.48 25.87
C ILE A 329 16.12 33.50 27.39
N LEU A 330 14.95 33.98 27.84
CA LEU A 330 14.67 34.24 29.25
C LEU A 330 14.22 32.98 30.02
N GLY A 331 13.86 31.91 29.31
CA GLY A 331 13.16 30.78 29.88
C GLY A 331 11.68 31.07 30.12
N GLY A 332 10.98 30.10 30.71
CA GLY A 332 9.57 30.20 31.05
C GLY A 332 8.86 28.86 31.01
N SER A 333 7.55 28.87 30.84
CA SER A 333 6.75 27.65 30.66
C SER A 333 6.07 27.63 29.29
N ALA A 334 5.98 26.45 28.69
CA ALA A 334 5.21 26.21 27.47
C ALA A 334 4.33 24.96 27.60
N ARG A 335 3.19 24.99 26.91
CA ARG A 335 2.26 23.87 26.87
C ARG A 335 2.57 22.96 25.70
N ALA A 336 2.86 21.70 26.00
CA ALA A 336 3.02 20.64 25.03
C ALA A 336 1.77 19.76 24.97
N GLN A 337 1.48 19.25 23.78
CA GLN A 337 0.45 18.23 23.60
C GLN A 337 1.02 16.89 24.03
N GLY A 338 0.54 16.32 25.12
CA GLY A 338 0.80 14.93 25.48
C GLY A 338 -0.22 14.00 24.85
N LEU A 339 -0.01 12.68 24.96
CA LEU A 339 -0.98 11.69 24.51
C LEU A 339 -2.29 11.82 25.28
N TYR A 340 -2.24 11.71 26.61
CA TYR A 340 -3.43 11.69 27.48
C TYR A 340 -3.91 13.09 27.80
N ASN A 341 -3.01 13.93 28.29
CA ASN A 341 -3.27 15.29 28.78
C ASN A 341 -2.30 16.28 28.15
N THR A 342 -2.63 17.57 28.18
CA THR A 342 -1.68 18.65 27.92
C THR A 342 -0.68 18.74 29.07
N ILE A 343 0.61 18.85 28.75
CA ILE A 343 1.71 18.85 29.73
C ILE A 343 2.37 20.22 29.69
N ASP A 344 2.52 20.83 30.85
CA ASP A 344 3.25 22.09 31.00
C ASP A 344 4.74 21.78 31.22
N ILE A 345 5.60 22.29 30.34
CA ILE A 345 7.04 22.06 30.35
C ILE A 345 7.75 23.34 30.76
N GLN A 346 8.72 23.21 31.66
CA GLN A 346 9.62 24.30 32.04
C GLN A 346 10.77 24.37 31.04
N ILE A 347 10.95 25.54 30.43
CA ILE A 347 11.98 25.84 29.45
C ILE A 347 13.11 26.56 30.19
N PRO A 348 14.32 25.98 30.25
CA PRO A 348 15.46 26.67 30.84
C PRO A 348 15.85 27.90 30.01
N PRO A 349 16.42 28.94 30.63
CA PRO A 349 16.96 30.09 29.89
C PRO A 349 18.10 29.65 28.96
N GLY A 350 18.25 30.34 27.82
CA GLY A 350 19.27 30.03 26.81
C GLY A 350 19.01 28.76 26.00
N CYS A 351 17.74 28.37 25.82
CA CYS A 351 17.37 27.20 25.04
C CYS A 351 17.73 27.32 23.56
N GLN A 352 18.32 26.26 23.02
CA GLN A 352 18.69 26.18 21.61
C GLN A 352 17.57 25.58 20.77
N ALA A 353 17.59 25.85 19.46
CA ALA A 353 16.69 25.21 18.51
C ALA A 353 16.95 23.70 18.43
N ASP A 354 15.87 22.92 18.31
CA ASP A 354 15.82 21.45 18.32
C ASP A 354 16.43 20.78 19.57
N GLN A 355 16.64 21.53 20.65
CA GLN A 355 16.98 20.97 21.95
C GLN A 355 15.88 20.01 22.42
N LYS A 356 16.30 18.85 22.93
CA LYS A 356 15.41 17.76 23.34
C LYS A 356 15.17 17.82 24.84
N ILE A 357 13.91 17.94 25.25
CA ILE A 357 13.49 17.78 26.65
C ILE A 357 12.84 16.41 26.78
N ARG A 358 13.34 15.60 27.72
CA ARG A 358 12.80 14.27 28.01
C ARG A 358 11.77 14.35 29.12
N LEU A 359 10.54 13.91 28.83
CA LEU A 359 9.48 13.72 29.80
C LEU A 359 9.34 12.23 30.10
N GLN A 360 9.71 11.83 31.32
CA GLN A 360 9.74 10.43 31.72
C GLN A 360 8.33 9.86 31.87
N GLY A 361 8.10 8.65 31.34
CA GLY A 361 6.84 7.91 31.50
C GLY A 361 5.62 8.56 30.82
N LYS A 362 5.83 9.48 29.88
CA LYS A 362 4.76 10.15 29.10
C LYS A 362 4.64 9.63 27.66
N GLY A 363 5.35 8.55 27.33
CA GLY A 363 5.31 7.87 26.04
C GLY A 363 4.19 6.83 25.92
N ILE A 364 4.38 5.87 25.00
CA ILE A 364 3.38 4.83 24.72
C ILE A 364 3.50 3.71 25.76
N GLN A 365 2.37 3.15 26.16
CA GLN A 365 2.33 1.97 27.02
C GLN A 365 2.76 0.72 26.24
N ARG A 366 3.54 -0.16 26.87
CA ARG A 366 3.81 -1.49 26.30
C ARG A 366 2.57 -2.39 26.46
N MET A 367 2.16 -3.09 25.41
CA MET A 367 0.92 -3.89 25.39
C MET A 367 0.78 -4.89 26.56
N ASN A 368 1.88 -5.50 26.99
CA ASN A 368 1.88 -6.55 28.00
C ASN A 368 2.42 -6.11 29.38
N SER A 369 2.70 -4.82 29.57
CA SER A 369 3.24 -4.34 30.85
C SER A 369 2.70 -2.97 31.21
N TYR A 370 2.71 -2.64 32.49
CA TYR A 370 2.34 -1.31 32.96
C TYR A 370 3.45 -0.25 32.73
N SER A 371 4.52 -0.61 32.03
CA SER A 371 5.62 0.29 31.73
C SER A 371 5.27 1.21 30.54
N TYR A 372 5.59 2.49 30.71
CA TYR A 372 5.44 3.53 29.69
C TYR A 372 6.81 3.90 29.13
N GLY A 373 6.85 4.25 27.84
CA GLY A 373 8.01 4.91 27.25
C GLY A 373 8.12 6.38 27.67
N ASP A 374 9.09 7.07 27.09
CA ASP A 374 9.36 8.48 27.32
C ASP A 374 8.85 9.36 26.16
N HIS A 375 8.53 10.61 26.46
CA HIS A 375 8.15 11.61 25.47
C HIS A 375 9.26 12.64 25.32
N TYR A 376 9.87 12.67 24.15
CA TYR A 376 10.89 13.64 23.76
C TYR A 376 10.26 14.82 23.03
N VAL A 377 10.41 16.00 23.61
CA VAL A 377 9.90 17.23 23.03
C VAL A 377 11.06 17.97 22.38
N HIS A 378 10.93 18.23 21.08
CA HIS A 378 11.87 19.06 20.32
C HIS A 378 11.39 20.51 20.33
N ILE A 379 12.26 21.40 20.81
CA ILE A 379 11.96 22.83 20.88
C ILE A 379 12.17 23.46 19.50
N LYS A 380 11.13 24.07 18.94
CA LYS A 380 11.22 24.83 17.69
C LYS A 380 10.88 26.29 17.94
N ILE A 381 11.87 27.16 17.77
CA ILE A 381 11.68 28.60 17.95
C ILE A 381 10.86 29.15 16.78
N ARG A 382 9.73 29.79 17.08
CA ARG A 382 8.92 30.51 16.08
C ARG A 382 9.20 32.00 16.17
N VAL A 383 9.81 32.51 15.11
CA VAL A 383 10.04 33.94 14.92
C VAL A 383 8.76 34.60 14.37
N PRO A 384 8.23 35.66 15.00
CA PRO A 384 7.04 36.35 14.51
C PRO A 384 7.33 37.09 13.19
N LYS A 385 6.39 37.01 12.23
CA LYS A 385 6.53 37.68 10.91
C LYS A 385 6.20 39.17 10.93
N LYS A 386 5.44 39.62 11.93
CA LYS A 386 5.01 41.01 12.08
C LYS A 386 5.36 41.45 13.51
N LEU A 387 5.95 42.63 13.61
CA LEU A 387 6.36 43.24 14.87
C LEU A 387 5.70 44.61 14.98
N THR A 388 5.29 44.99 16.19
CA THR A 388 4.87 46.37 16.45
C THR A 388 6.08 47.31 16.44
N HIS A 389 5.87 48.62 16.23
CA HIS A 389 6.96 49.59 16.22
C HIS A 389 7.80 49.54 17.51
N ARG A 390 7.12 49.41 18.68
CA ARG A 390 7.77 49.25 19.98
C ARG A 390 8.57 47.94 20.13
N GLN A 391 8.06 46.82 19.61
CA GLN A 391 8.80 45.56 19.65
C GLN A 391 10.05 45.63 18.76
N ARG A 392 9.93 46.27 17.60
CA ARG A 392 11.06 46.47 16.68
C ARG A 392 12.14 47.35 17.30
N SER A 393 11.79 48.45 17.96
CA SER A 393 12.78 49.31 18.61
C SER A 393 13.56 48.58 19.72
N LEU A 394 12.89 47.75 20.51
CA LEU A 394 13.55 46.94 21.56
C LEU A 394 14.46 45.84 20.99
N LEU A 395 14.09 45.24 19.87
CA LEU A 395 14.93 44.24 19.21
C LEU A 395 16.15 44.88 18.53
N LEU A 396 16.01 46.12 18.03
CA LEU A 396 17.15 46.89 17.51
C LEU A 396 18.12 47.24 18.63
N SER A 397 17.63 47.71 19.80
CA SER A 397 18.52 47.99 20.94
C SER A 397 19.23 46.73 21.43
N TYR A 398 18.55 45.58 21.46
CA TYR A 398 19.19 44.30 21.79
C TYR A 398 20.29 43.93 20.77
N ALA A 399 20.04 44.14 19.47
CA ALA A 399 21.01 43.84 18.42
C ALA A 399 22.26 44.75 18.44
N GLU A 400 22.16 45.96 19.01
CA GLU A 400 23.32 46.85 19.21
C GLU A 400 24.22 46.38 20.36
N GLU A 401 23.66 45.73 21.37
CA GLU A 401 24.38 45.18 22.53
C GLU A 401 24.93 43.77 22.29
N GLU A 402 24.37 43.02 21.34
CA GLU A 402 24.77 41.65 21.02
C GLU A 402 26.17 41.63 20.36
N THR A 403 27.16 41.05 21.05
CA THR A 403 28.56 40.98 20.58
C THR A 403 28.97 39.60 20.03
N ASP A 404 28.14 38.58 20.26
CA ASP A 404 28.48 37.18 19.95
C ASP A 404 28.25 36.78 18.48
N VAL A 405 27.43 37.54 17.74
CA VAL A 405 27.04 37.21 16.36
C VAL A 405 27.78 38.08 15.36
N LEU A 406 28.50 37.45 14.43
CA LEU A 406 29.19 38.13 13.34
C LEU A 406 28.21 38.43 12.20
N GLY A 407 27.94 39.71 11.94
CA GLY A 407 27.06 40.12 10.85
C GLY A 407 26.55 41.56 10.94
N THR A 408 25.58 41.88 10.08
CA THR A 408 24.90 43.17 10.07
C THR A 408 23.41 43.00 10.32
N VAL A 409 22.87 43.67 11.33
CA VAL A 409 21.43 43.73 11.59
C VAL A 409 20.93 45.12 11.22
N ASN A 410 20.23 45.25 10.09
CA ASN A 410 19.61 46.50 9.61
C ASN A 410 20.44 47.79 9.83
N GLY A 411 21.71 47.80 9.40
CA GLY A 411 22.58 48.97 9.49
C GLY A 411 23.46 49.04 10.75
N VAL A 412 23.29 48.13 11.71
CA VAL A 412 24.23 47.93 12.82
C VAL A 412 25.30 46.95 12.35
N THR A 413 26.52 47.43 12.09
CA THR A 413 27.66 46.63 11.65
C THR A 413 28.62 46.37 12.80
N ALA A 414 28.65 45.14 13.33
CA ALA A 414 29.72 44.68 14.20
C ALA A 414 30.73 43.89 13.35
N THR A 415 31.65 44.60 12.69
CA THR A 415 32.79 43.94 12.04
C THR A 415 33.95 43.88 13.04
N THR A 416 34.47 42.69 13.30
CA THR A 416 35.59 42.42 14.22
C THR A 416 36.94 42.94 13.71
N THR A 417 36.95 43.91 12.78
CA THR A 417 38.17 44.46 12.19
C THR A 417 38.21 45.98 12.38
N GLY A 418 38.93 46.40 13.41
CA GLY A 418 39.54 47.74 13.48
C GLY A 418 38.70 48.82 14.16
N GLY A 419 39.18 49.28 15.32
CA GLY A 419 38.74 50.55 15.90
C GLY A 419 38.99 51.73 14.95
N GLY A 420 38.04 52.66 14.90
CA GLY A 420 38.14 53.88 14.11
C GLY A 420 36.91 54.75 14.24
N ARG A 421 37.12 55.97 14.74
CA ARG A 421 36.14 57.05 14.95
C ARG A 421 35.26 57.38 13.73
N SER A 422 34.07 57.91 14.06
CA SER A 422 33.36 59.06 13.47
C SER A 422 32.65 58.96 12.10
N GLY A 423 31.51 59.65 12.02
CA GLY A 423 30.81 60.04 10.79
C GLY A 423 29.33 60.36 11.03
N GLN A 424 29.00 61.38 11.84
CA GLN A 424 28.47 62.67 11.37
C GLN A 424 27.20 62.61 10.49
N ARG A 425 26.13 63.21 11.03
CA ARG A 425 25.04 63.82 10.25
C ARG A 425 25.63 64.66 9.12
N SER A 426 25.11 64.49 7.91
CA SER A 426 25.22 65.47 6.83
C SER A 426 23.84 65.66 6.21
N GLU A 427 23.29 66.85 6.44
CA GLU A 427 22.28 67.46 5.58
C GLU A 427 22.95 68.05 4.34
N SER A 428 22.11 68.22 3.31
CA SER A 428 22.24 69.06 2.10
C SER A 428 22.88 68.45 0.82
N GLY A 429 22.12 68.57 -0.28
CA GLY A 429 22.58 68.33 -1.64
C GLY A 429 21.45 67.99 -2.62
N ALA A 430 20.81 69.01 -3.20
CA ALA A 430 19.66 68.93 -4.10
C ALA A 430 19.96 68.31 -5.49
N GLY A 431 18.92 67.78 -6.12
CA GLY A 431 18.91 67.36 -7.53
C GLY A 431 17.52 66.91 -7.99
N GLN A 432 16.78 67.87 -8.56
CA GLN A 432 15.63 67.84 -9.51
C GLN A 432 15.33 66.49 -10.22
N ASP A 433 14.15 66.17 -10.74
CA ASP A 433 12.80 66.73 -10.83
C ASP A 433 12.01 65.69 -11.65
N ARG A 434 10.76 65.42 -11.27
CA ARG A 434 9.61 65.00 -12.12
C ARG A 434 8.44 64.58 -11.22
N THR A 435 7.59 65.57 -10.97
CA THR A 435 6.12 65.55 -11.11
C THR A 435 5.49 64.20 -11.54
N GLU A 436 4.38 63.71 -10.99
CA GLU A 436 3.09 64.40 -10.83
C GLU A 436 2.08 63.55 -10.02
N GLY A 437 1.24 64.21 -9.22
CA GLY A 437 -0.10 63.77 -8.77
C GLY A 437 -0.15 62.86 -7.52
N GLN A 438 -0.86 63.14 -6.43
CA GLN A 438 -1.89 64.13 -6.12
C GLN A 438 -1.91 64.35 -4.59
N GLU A 439 -1.92 65.61 -4.18
CA GLU A 439 -2.32 66.05 -2.84
C GLU A 439 -3.84 65.93 -2.67
N LYS A 440 -4.29 65.51 -1.48
CA LYS A 440 -5.12 66.30 -0.54
C LYS A 440 -5.84 65.40 0.46
N LYS A 441 -5.42 65.51 1.72
CA LYS A 441 -6.23 65.80 2.92
C LYS A 441 -5.40 65.47 4.16
N LYS A 442 -4.72 66.49 4.70
CA LYS A 442 -4.40 66.60 6.12
C LYS A 442 -5.39 67.59 6.72
N GLU A 443 -5.62 67.41 8.02
CA GLU A 443 -6.35 68.26 8.97
C GLU A 443 -7.65 67.62 9.46
N GLU A 444 -7.49 66.75 10.46
CA GLU A 444 -8.32 66.66 11.68
C GLU A 444 -7.72 65.56 12.56
N GLU A 445 -7.11 65.98 13.68
CA GLU A 445 -6.86 65.25 14.96
C GLU A 445 -5.58 65.73 15.69
N GLU A 446 -5.29 67.03 15.65
CA GLU A 446 -4.57 67.69 16.74
C GLU A 446 -5.58 68.45 17.61
N GLY A 447 -6.36 67.73 18.41
CA GLY A 447 -7.45 68.35 19.17
C GLY A 447 -7.89 67.66 20.47
N ILE A 448 -7.22 66.57 20.89
CA ILE A 448 -7.71 65.77 22.03
C ILE A 448 -6.72 65.76 23.22
N LEU A 449 -5.41 65.92 23.00
CA LEU A 449 -4.41 65.88 24.07
C LEU A 449 -4.11 67.23 24.75
N SER A 450 -4.64 68.35 24.24
CA SER A 450 -4.47 69.69 24.81
C SER A 450 -5.50 70.05 25.89
N LYS A 451 -6.55 69.23 26.09
CA LYS A 451 -7.66 69.50 27.03
C LYS A 451 -7.56 68.78 28.38
N ILE A 452 -6.61 67.88 28.59
CA ILE A 452 -6.48 67.13 29.86
C ILE A 452 -5.50 67.80 30.85
N LYS A 453 -4.75 68.83 30.43
CA LYS A 453 -3.80 69.55 31.30
C LYS A 453 -4.35 70.78 32.02
N LYS A 454 -5.69 70.97 32.07
CA LYS A 454 -6.36 72.08 32.78
C LYS A 454 -7.26 71.67 33.96
N ILE A 455 -7.16 70.43 34.44
CA ILE A 455 -7.94 69.94 35.61
C ILE A 455 -7.05 69.47 36.78
N PHE A 456 -5.77 69.86 36.82
CA PHE A 456 -4.93 69.62 38.00
C PHE A 456 -4.07 70.86 38.32
N ILE A 457 -4.69 71.81 39.04
CA ILE A 457 -4.15 72.41 40.27
C ILE A 457 -5.15 72.09 41.36
#